data_AF-A0AAU0ZEE5-F1
#
_entry.id   AF-A0AAU0ZEE5-F1
#
_cell.length_a   1.000
_cell.length_b   1.000
_cell.length_c   1.000
_cell.angle_alpha   90.00
_cell.angle_beta   90.00
_cell.angle_gamma   90.00
#
_symmetry.space_group_name_H-M   'P 1'
#
loop_
_entity.id
_entity.type
_entity.pdbx_description
1 polymer ?
#
loop_
_entity_poly.entity_id
_entity_poly.type
_entity_poly.pdbx_seq_one_letter_code
_entity_poly.pdbx_strand_id
1 'polypeptide(L)'
;MARRSLPLLTDDTAFFWTSGADGRLRFQRCVDCSALNHPPLPVCRRCRGHELTVTEVAGTATLVSFTVNERFPAPGLEPPYVVARVAVDEDPRVRLTTNVVGCEASELRLGMRLEAVFEQVDDVWLPLFRPCAEQPDPLPALPPDDPGPERIKALVRPPVRADRFEHRAALTGAGASRIGRRLGVPPLALAVEACERAVADAGLTLDDIDGLATYPGSGISAGMGEGGVTTVECALGIRPTWHNGGMDTFGPAGSVIAAMLAVAGGLARHVLCFRTVWETTHTQQVREGLRPMPRQDRVPDGAQWVAPFGASPAAIHLAQNAQRHFHEYGTTRETLGWIALNQRANAALNPEAIYRDPLTMDDYLSARPITSPFGLYDCDVPCDGSVAVVVSAVDAARDLPRPPVLVEAVGTQLVERLEWDQTTSTHEPQVLGQSAHLWTRTDLRPDDVDVALLYDGFTVNCLSWIEALGFCGIGEAKDFLDGGKNIARDGVLPVNPHGGQLSHGRTHGMGLVREAITQLRGEAGARQITGARTAVVSTGGLTPSGVMLLRADG
;
A
#
# COMPACT_ATOMS: atom_id res chain seq x y z
N MET A 1 2.84 -17.79 -27.21
CA MET A 1 3.32 -16.73 -26.31
C MET A 1 2.15 -15.77 -26.08
N ALA A 2 1.88 -15.33 -24.85
CA ALA A 2 0.82 -14.35 -24.62
C ALA A 2 1.21 -13.00 -25.27
N ARG A 3 0.26 -12.32 -25.92
CA ARG A 3 0.47 -11.00 -26.53
C ARG A 3 0.69 -9.97 -25.42
N ARG A 4 1.50 -8.93 -25.68
CA ARG A 4 1.69 -7.80 -24.78
C ARG A 4 0.35 -7.16 -24.39
N SER A 5 0.17 -6.79 -23.13
CA SER A 5 -0.96 -5.94 -22.74
C SER A 5 -0.77 -4.56 -23.35
N LEU A 6 -1.75 -4.07 -24.11
CA LEU A 6 -1.63 -2.79 -24.81
C LEU A 6 -2.49 -1.71 -24.15
N PRO A 7 -2.06 -0.44 -24.17
CA PRO A 7 -2.90 0.66 -23.75
C PRO A 7 -4.16 0.74 -24.61
N LEU A 8 -5.27 1.14 -23.99
CA LEU A 8 -6.46 1.61 -24.70
C LEU A 8 -6.16 3.00 -25.27
N LEU A 9 -6.16 3.11 -26.60
CA LEU A 9 -6.00 4.39 -27.28
C LEU A 9 -7.27 5.23 -27.11
N THR A 10 -7.13 6.40 -26.50
CA THR A 10 -8.18 7.43 -26.41
C THR A 10 -7.71 8.71 -27.10
N ASP A 11 -8.62 9.65 -27.34
CA ASP A 11 -8.26 10.96 -27.92
C ASP A 11 -7.17 11.67 -27.08
N ASP A 12 -7.17 11.48 -25.77
CA ASP A 12 -6.23 12.09 -24.84
C ASP A 12 -4.86 11.40 -24.77
N THR A 13 -4.76 10.12 -25.16
CA THR A 13 -3.53 9.32 -24.99
C THR A 13 -2.94 8.81 -26.30
N ALA A 14 -3.69 8.84 -27.39
CA ALA A 14 -3.25 8.35 -28.70
C ALA A 14 -1.95 9.02 -29.14
N PHE A 15 -1.82 10.34 -28.96
CA PHE A 15 -0.62 11.08 -29.34
C PHE A 15 0.67 10.52 -28.70
N PHE A 16 0.58 9.98 -27.48
CA PHE A 16 1.70 9.40 -26.75
C PHE A 16 1.96 7.98 -27.24
N TRP A 17 0.93 7.14 -27.27
CA TRP A 17 1.06 5.72 -27.61
C TRP A 17 1.35 5.44 -29.07
N THR A 18 1.07 6.38 -29.98
CA THR A 18 1.45 6.28 -31.40
C THR A 18 2.68 7.12 -31.74
N SER A 19 3.28 7.82 -30.77
CA SER A 19 4.36 8.79 -31.05
C SER A 19 5.59 8.14 -31.65
N GLY A 20 5.87 6.88 -31.27
CA GLY A 20 7.04 6.14 -31.76
C GLY A 20 7.03 5.77 -33.24
N ALA A 21 5.92 6.00 -33.97
CA ALA A 21 5.80 5.68 -35.39
C ALA A 21 6.83 6.41 -36.27
N ASP A 22 7.27 7.61 -35.85
CA ASP A 22 8.34 8.38 -36.50
C ASP A 22 9.61 8.49 -35.64
N GLY A 23 9.73 7.61 -34.64
CA GLY A 23 10.89 7.53 -33.76
C GLY A 23 11.02 8.67 -32.75
N ARG A 24 9.95 9.47 -32.52
CA ARG A 24 9.99 10.63 -31.61
C ARG A 24 9.13 10.41 -30.37
N LEU A 25 9.69 10.68 -29.19
CA LEU A 25 8.93 10.68 -27.94
C LEU A 25 8.23 12.03 -27.77
N ARG A 26 6.96 12.01 -27.37
CA ARG A 26 6.14 13.22 -27.22
C ARG A 26 5.44 13.25 -25.87
N PHE A 27 5.27 14.45 -25.33
CA PHE A 27 4.54 14.70 -24.10
C PHE A 27 3.54 15.85 -24.27
N GLN A 28 2.54 15.87 -23.40
CA GLN A 28 1.72 17.05 -23.22
C GLN A 28 2.51 18.12 -22.45
N ARG A 29 2.49 19.35 -22.94
CA ARG A 29 3.19 20.51 -22.37
C ARG A 29 2.24 21.67 -22.15
N CYS A 30 2.36 22.31 -20.99
CA CYS A 30 1.65 23.54 -20.70
C CYS A 30 2.24 24.73 -21.45
N VAL A 31 1.40 25.50 -22.14
CA VAL A 31 1.82 26.72 -22.85
C VAL A 31 2.28 27.79 -21.85
N ASP A 32 1.56 27.95 -20.73
CA ASP A 32 1.80 29.04 -19.77
C ASP A 32 3.09 28.88 -18.97
N CYS A 33 3.36 27.66 -18.48
CA CYS A 33 4.50 27.40 -17.59
C CYS A 33 5.53 26.42 -18.13
N SER A 34 5.35 25.92 -19.36
CA SER A 34 6.24 24.97 -20.02
C SER A 34 6.42 23.61 -19.32
N ALA A 35 5.74 23.34 -18.21
CA ALA A 35 5.80 22.05 -17.53
C ALA A 35 5.27 20.92 -18.43
N LEU A 36 5.94 19.78 -18.37
CA LEU A 36 5.44 18.55 -18.98
C LEU A 36 4.40 17.89 -18.06
N ASN A 37 3.38 17.28 -18.66
CA ASN A 37 2.37 16.50 -17.95
C ASN A 37 2.49 15.03 -18.37
N HIS A 38 2.70 14.17 -17.37
CA HIS A 38 2.55 12.73 -17.51
C HIS A 38 1.91 12.13 -16.24
N PRO A 39 0.94 11.21 -16.39
CA PRO A 39 0.10 11.03 -17.58
C PRO A 39 -0.52 12.34 -18.09
N PRO A 40 -1.02 12.40 -19.35
CA PRO A 40 -1.72 13.58 -19.87
C PRO A 40 -2.93 13.94 -19.00
N LEU A 41 -3.18 15.25 -18.83
CA LEU A 41 -4.28 15.78 -18.00
C LEU A 41 -5.02 16.89 -18.76
N PRO A 42 -6.28 17.18 -18.43
CA PRO A 42 -7.02 18.28 -19.07
C PRO A 42 -6.55 19.68 -18.62
N VAL A 43 -5.74 19.76 -17.56
CA VAL A 43 -5.23 21.01 -16.97
C VAL A 43 -3.79 20.80 -16.50
N CYS A 44 -2.94 21.82 -16.65
CA CYS A 44 -1.60 21.79 -16.10
C CYS A 44 -1.64 21.74 -14.56
N ARG A 45 -1.09 20.67 -13.96
CA ARG A 45 -1.06 20.51 -12.50
C ARG A 45 -0.24 21.59 -11.78
N ARG A 46 0.67 22.27 -12.49
CA ARG A 46 1.59 23.27 -11.93
C ARG A 46 0.95 24.65 -11.81
N CYS A 47 0.52 25.23 -12.93
CA CYS A 47 -0.05 26.58 -12.95
C CYS A 47 -1.57 26.60 -13.06
N ARG A 48 -2.23 25.45 -13.25
CA ARG A 48 -3.66 25.31 -13.55
C ARG A 48 -4.09 25.93 -14.89
N GLY A 49 -3.13 26.18 -15.78
CA GLY A 49 -3.37 26.59 -17.16
C GLY A 49 -4.08 25.50 -17.96
N HIS A 50 -4.99 25.91 -18.85
CA HIS A 50 -5.80 25.03 -19.70
C HIS A 50 -5.23 24.88 -21.11
N GLU A 51 -4.29 25.75 -21.50
CA GLU A 51 -3.65 25.69 -22.81
C GLU A 51 -2.53 24.64 -22.80
N LEU A 52 -2.82 23.48 -23.37
CA LEU A 52 -1.96 22.30 -23.40
C LEU A 52 -1.69 21.89 -24.85
N THR A 53 -0.43 21.65 -25.18
CA THR A 53 0.01 21.26 -26.53
C THR A 53 0.82 19.98 -26.47
N VAL A 54 0.92 19.26 -27.59
CA VAL A 54 1.84 18.12 -27.71
C VAL A 54 3.18 18.65 -28.19
N THR A 55 4.25 18.34 -27.45
CA THR A 55 5.63 18.68 -27.81
C THR A 55 6.46 17.41 -27.97
N GLU A 56 7.41 17.46 -28.89
CA GLU A 56 8.51 16.50 -28.94
C GLU A 56 9.53 16.79 -27.84
N VAL A 57 10.14 15.72 -27.34
CA VAL A 57 11.30 15.74 -26.46
C VAL A 57 12.46 14.99 -27.13
N ALA A 58 13.68 15.22 -26.67
CA ALA A 58 14.92 14.62 -27.17
C ALA A 58 14.93 13.09 -27.05
N GLY A 59 14.08 12.52 -26.18
CA GLY A 59 14.03 11.08 -25.92
C GLY A 59 15.16 10.58 -25.03
N THR A 60 15.91 11.48 -24.37
CA THR A 60 16.90 11.11 -23.36
C THR A 60 16.33 11.24 -21.95
N ALA A 61 16.75 10.35 -21.06
CA ALA A 61 16.27 10.30 -19.68
C ALA A 61 17.34 9.80 -18.72
N THR A 62 17.18 10.11 -17.43
CA THR A 62 18.01 9.62 -16.34
C THR A 62 17.35 8.42 -15.67
N LEU A 63 18.10 7.33 -15.44
CA LEU A 63 17.63 6.16 -14.70
C LEU A 63 17.48 6.48 -13.19
N VAL A 64 16.24 6.59 -12.72
CA VAL A 64 15.90 7.00 -11.33
C VAL A 64 15.86 5.80 -10.39
N SER A 65 15.28 4.69 -10.85
CA SER A 65 15.21 3.42 -10.13
C SER A 65 14.89 2.28 -11.08
N PHE A 66 15.26 1.06 -10.74
CA PHE A 66 14.91 -0.14 -11.49
C PHE A 66 14.78 -1.36 -10.58
N THR A 67 14.16 -2.41 -11.12
CA THR A 67 14.09 -3.72 -10.51
C THR A 67 14.22 -4.77 -11.60
N VAL A 68 14.86 -5.89 -11.25
CA VAL A 68 14.91 -7.09 -12.09
C VAL A 68 13.82 -8.01 -11.58
N ASN A 69 12.75 -8.16 -12.36
CA ASN A 69 11.67 -9.07 -12.03
C ASN A 69 12.07 -10.50 -12.41
N GLU A 70 12.08 -11.40 -11.43
CA GLU A 70 12.55 -12.79 -11.57
C GLU A 70 11.39 -13.78 -11.62
N ARG A 71 10.16 -13.34 -11.32
CA ARG A 71 9.06 -14.25 -10.98
C ARG A 71 7.71 -13.92 -11.57
N PHE A 72 7.37 -12.65 -11.74
CA PHE A 72 6.02 -12.29 -12.18
C PHE A 72 5.94 -12.34 -13.71
N PRO A 73 5.26 -13.33 -14.32
CA PRO A 73 5.04 -13.27 -15.76
C PRO A 73 4.09 -12.11 -16.07
N ALA A 74 4.33 -11.43 -17.18
CA ALA A 74 3.40 -10.49 -17.75
C ALA A 74 3.12 -10.87 -19.21
N PRO A 75 1.95 -10.53 -19.77
CA PRO A 75 1.68 -10.80 -21.17
C PRO A 75 2.77 -10.19 -22.06
N GLY A 76 3.40 -11.00 -22.92
CA GLY A 76 4.52 -10.60 -23.78
C GLY A 76 5.89 -10.50 -23.10
N LEU A 77 6.01 -10.74 -21.80
CA LEU A 77 7.25 -10.60 -21.03
C LEU A 77 7.47 -11.81 -20.12
N GLU A 78 8.52 -12.58 -20.43
CA GLU A 78 8.95 -13.71 -19.62
C GLU A 78 10.09 -13.27 -18.68
N PRO A 79 10.02 -13.55 -17.37
CA PRO A 79 11.12 -13.27 -16.47
C PRO A 79 12.40 -14.06 -16.86
N PRO A 80 13.61 -13.47 -16.67
CA PRO A 80 13.85 -12.16 -16.06
C PRO A 80 13.70 -10.99 -17.04
N TYR A 81 13.15 -9.87 -16.56
CA TYR A 81 13.13 -8.59 -17.29
C TYR A 81 13.29 -7.39 -16.37
N VAL A 82 13.83 -6.28 -16.89
CA VAL A 82 14.03 -5.04 -16.14
C VAL A 82 12.80 -4.15 -16.26
N VAL A 83 12.30 -3.67 -15.12
CA VAL A 83 11.36 -2.54 -15.05
C VAL A 83 12.10 -1.36 -14.44
N ALA A 84 12.01 -0.19 -15.07
CA ALA A 84 12.66 1.03 -14.63
C ALA A 84 11.68 2.19 -14.53
N ARG A 85 12.05 3.17 -13.70
CA ARG A 85 11.52 4.53 -13.73
C ARG A 85 12.62 5.43 -14.26
N VAL A 86 12.30 6.17 -15.32
CA VAL A 86 13.23 7.12 -15.95
C VAL A 86 12.66 8.52 -15.86
N ALA A 87 13.49 9.51 -15.51
CA ALA A 87 13.11 10.92 -15.50
C ALA A 87 13.55 11.59 -16.80
N VAL A 88 12.62 12.23 -17.50
CA VAL A 88 12.89 12.85 -18.79
C VAL A 88 13.76 14.10 -18.59
N ASP A 89 14.79 14.30 -19.40
CA ASP A 89 15.78 15.35 -19.17
C ASP A 89 15.18 16.78 -19.25
N GLU A 90 14.20 17.00 -20.12
CA GLU A 90 13.53 18.29 -20.27
C GLU A 90 12.73 18.72 -19.04
N ASP A 91 12.17 17.75 -18.31
CA ASP A 91 11.44 17.98 -17.08
C ASP A 91 11.59 16.77 -16.15
N PRO A 92 12.62 16.75 -15.28
CA PRO A 92 12.94 15.57 -14.47
C PRO A 92 11.90 15.24 -13.39
N ARG A 93 10.86 16.08 -13.25
CA ARG A 93 9.68 15.84 -12.41
C ARG A 93 8.69 14.91 -13.10
N VAL A 94 8.82 14.72 -14.42
CA VAL A 94 8.06 13.76 -15.20
C VAL A 94 8.87 12.49 -15.34
N ARG A 95 8.28 11.38 -14.87
CA ARG A 95 8.87 10.06 -14.89
C ARG A 95 8.05 9.11 -15.75
N LEU A 96 8.68 8.07 -16.27
CA LEU A 96 8.03 6.99 -17.00
C LEU A 96 8.35 5.64 -16.38
N THR A 97 7.35 4.80 -16.15
CA THR A 97 7.55 3.36 -16.02
C THR A 97 7.85 2.77 -17.39
N THR A 98 8.93 1.99 -17.52
CA THR A 98 9.41 1.43 -18.78
C THR A 98 10.16 0.12 -18.57
N ASN A 99 10.49 -0.61 -19.64
CA ASN A 99 11.56 -1.61 -19.61
C ASN A 99 12.89 -1.00 -20.08
N VAL A 100 13.99 -1.53 -19.54
CA VAL A 100 15.34 -1.26 -20.04
C VAL A 100 15.79 -2.44 -20.89
N VAL A 101 16.29 -2.15 -22.10
CA VAL A 101 16.69 -3.14 -23.10
C VAL A 101 18.08 -2.85 -23.65
N GLY A 102 18.67 -3.82 -24.35
CA GLY A 102 19.96 -3.64 -25.02
C GLY A 102 21.19 -3.63 -24.11
N CYS A 103 21.04 -4.07 -22.86
CA CYS A 103 22.13 -4.28 -21.91
C CYS A 103 21.78 -5.38 -20.89
N GLU A 104 22.78 -5.89 -20.19
CA GLU A 104 22.59 -6.78 -19.05
C GLU A 104 22.17 -5.98 -17.80
N ALA A 105 21.31 -6.56 -16.96
CA ALA A 105 20.83 -5.89 -15.76
C ALA A 105 21.97 -5.53 -14.77
N SER A 106 23.07 -6.29 -14.79
CA SER A 106 24.25 -6.06 -13.96
C SER A 106 25.05 -4.82 -14.36
N GLU A 107 24.81 -4.26 -15.54
CA GLU A 107 25.44 -3.02 -16.04
C GLU A 107 24.72 -1.76 -15.55
N LEU A 108 23.45 -1.90 -15.12
CA LEU A 108 22.62 -0.76 -14.73
C LEU A 108 23.03 -0.13 -13.40
N ARG A 109 23.18 1.18 -13.41
CA ARG A 109 23.46 2.03 -12.24
C ARG A 109 22.52 3.22 -12.25
N LEU A 110 22.04 3.63 -11.07
CA LEU A 110 21.21 4.82 -10.97
C LEU A 110 22.00 6.05 -11.39
N GLY A 111 21.36 6.94 -12.14
CA GLY A 111 21.97 8.15 -12.71
C GLY A 111 22.45 7.95 -14.16
N MET A 112 22.46 6.71 -14.67
CA MET A 112 22.78 6.46 -16.08
C MET A 112 21.85 7.23 -17.02
N ARG A 113 22.44 7.75 -18.10
CA ARG A 113 21.70 8.37 -19.21
C ARG A 113 21.22 7.27 -20.16
N LEU A 114 19.92 7.28 -20.43
CA LEU A 114 19.25 6.36 -21.32
C LEU A 114 18.65 7.12 -22.50
N GLU A 115 18.49 6.43 -23.62
CA GLU A 115 17.80 6.92 -24.81
C GLU A 115 16.58 6.06 -25.12
N ALA A 116 15.51 6.71 -25.58
CA ALA A 116 14.27 6.08 -25.95
C ALA A 116 14.43 5.25 -27.23
N VAL A 117 13.86 4.05 -27.21
CA VAL A 117 13.67 3.19 -28.38
C VAL A 117 12.23 2.69 -28.36
N PHE A 118 11.68 2.30 -29.51
CA PHE A 118 10.27 1.96 -29.61
C PHE A 118 10.06 0.51 -30.03
N GLU A 119 9.27 -0.22 -29.25
CA GLU A 119 8.75 -1.53 -29.64
C GLU A 119 7.35 -1.35 -30.21
N GLN A 120 7.18 -1.60 -31.51
CA GLN A 120 5.86 -1.59 -32.12
C GLN A 120 5.13 -2.89 -31.81
N VAL A 121 3.95 -2.78 -31.21
CA VAL A 121 3.00 -3.87 -31.05
C VAL A 121 1.65 -3.37 -31.56
N ASP A 122 1.27 -3.89 -32.73
CA ASP A 122 0.07 -3.48 -33.46
C ASP A 122 0.05 -1.97 -33.81
N ASP A 123 -0.91 -1.24 -33.26
CA ASP A 123 -1.15 0.20 -33.41
C ASP A 123 -0.49 1.03 -32.28
N VAL A 124 0.31 0.40 -31.42
CA VAL A 124 1.00 1.05 -30.30
C VAL A 124 2.52 0.94 -30.47
N TRP A 125 3.22 2.00 -30.12
CA TRP A 125 4.67 2.05 -30.00
C TRP A 125 5.02 2.27 -28.53
N LEU A 126 5.44 1.20 -27.87
CA LEU A 126 5.83 1.25 -26.46
C LEU A 126 7.20 1.93 -26.35
N PRO A 127 7.33 3.06 -25.61
CA PRO A 127 8.62 3.66 -25.35
C PRO A 127 9.38 2.80 -24.35
N LEU A 128 10.45 2.17 -24.83
CA LEU A 128 11.45 1.49 -24.01
C LEU A 128 12.70 2.36 -23.93
N PHE A 129 13.65 1.99 -23.07
CA PHE A 129 14.90 2.74 -22.94
C PHE A 129 16.11 1.80 -22.99
N ARG A 130 17.23 2.29 -23.54
CA ARG A 130 18.52 1.60 -23.49
C ARG A 130 19.62 2.55 -23.04
N PRO A 131 20.73 2.07 -22.46
CA PRO A 131 21.87 2.93 -22.13
C PRO A 131 22.39 3.70 -23.34
N CYS A 132 22.63 5.01 -23.17
CA CYS A 132 23.37 5.78 -24.16
C CYS A 132 24.80 5.25 -24.29
N ALA A 133 25.36 5.32 -25.49
CA ALA A 133 26.74 4.90 -25.76
C ALA A 133 27.77 5.69 -24.93
N GLU A 134 27.51 6.98 -24.71
CA GLU A 134 28.30 7.84 -23.84
C GLU A 134 27.55 8.06 -22.51
N GLN A 135 28.24 7.82 -21.40
CA GLN A 135 27.73 8.07 -20.06
C GLN A 135 28.47 9.26 -19.43
N PRO A 136 27.78 10.12 -18.66
CA PRO A 136 28.44 11.12 -17.85
C PRO A 136 29.32 10.45 -16.77
N ASP A 137 30.49 11.02 -16.53
CA ASP A 137 31.40 10.59 -15.45
C ASP A 137 31.85 11.82 -14.63
N PRO A 138 31.46 11.94 -13.34
CA PRO A 138 30.63 10.99 -12.58
C PRO A 138 29.16 10.98 -13.06
N LEU A 139 28.44 9.91 -12.72
CA LEU A 139 26.99 9.86 -12.93
C LEU A 139 26.30 11.02 -12.16
N PRO A 140 25.31 11.68 -12.76
CA PRO A 140 24.62 12.81 -12.13
C PRO A 140 23.85 12.40 -10.89
N ALA A 141 23.68 13.38 -9.98
CA ALA A 141 22.75 13.23 -8.87
C ALA A 141 21.33 13.01 -9.40
N LEU A 142 20.60 12.13 -8.73
CA LEU A 142 19.25 11.79 -9.13
C LEU A 142 18.28 12.95 -8.82
N PRO A 143 17.24 13.15 -9.65
CA PRO A 143 16.29 14.22 -9.41
C PRO A 143 15.54 14.00 -8.08
N PRO A 144 15.26 15.10 -7.35
CA PRO A 144 14.49 15.02 -6.12
C PRO A 144 13.03 14.65 -6.41
N ASP A 145 12.32 14.23 -5.36
CA ASP A 145 10.87 14.11 -5.40
C ASP A 145 10.19 15.48 -5.34
N ASP A 146 8.94 15.55 -5.83
CA ASP A 146 8.17 16.78 -5.86
C ASP A 146 6.69 16.53 -5.48
N PRO A 147 6.28 16.88 -4.25
CA PRO A 147 7.09 17.50 -3.19
C PRO A 147 8.08 16.50 -2.56
N GLY A 148 9.25 16.99 -2.12
CA GLY A 148 10.17 16.23 -1.28
C GLY A 148 9.66 16.05 0.16
N PRO A 149 10.21 15.10 0.94
CA PRO A 149 9.78 14.84 2.32
C PRO A 149 9.78 16.07 3.24
N GLU A 150 10.75 16.97 3.07
CA GLU A 150 10.89 18.22 3.82
C GLU A 150 9.74 19.21 3.60
N ARG A 151 9.03 19.07 2.47
CA ARG A 151 7.93 19.96 2.07
C ARG A 151 6.58 19.49 2.57
N ILE A 152 6.44 18.23 2.98
CA ILE A 152 5.16 17.59 3.29
C ILE A 152 4.43 18.30 4.43
N LYS A 153 5.11 18.58 5.55
CA LYS A 153 4.51 19.24 6.72
C LYS A 153 3.86 20.58 6.37
N ALA A 154 4.45 21.34 5.43
CA ALA A 154 3.93 22.63 4.99
C ALA A 154 2.71 22.54 4.07
N LEU A 155 2.41 21.35 3.54
CA LEU A 155 1.27 21.09 2.65
C LEU A 155 0.07 20.52 3.41
N VAL A 156 0.28 20.03 4.64
CA VAL A 156 -0.79 19.52 5.49
C VAL A 156 -1.65 20.65 6.03
N ARG A 157 -2.97 20.45 6.02
CA ARG A 157 -3.94 21.41 6.53
C ARG A 157 -4.15 21.20 8.04
N PRO A 158 -4.24 22.28 8.83
CA PRO A 158 -4.59 22.17 10.24
C PRO A 158 -6.06 21.72 10.41
N PRO A 159 -6.43 21.20 11.58
CA PRO A 159 -7.81 20.90 11.91
C PRO A 159 -8.72 22.12 11.75
N VAL A 160 -9.92 21.91 11.19
CA VAL A 160 -10.91 23.00 11.00
C VAL A 160 -11.52 23.45 12.34
N ARG A 161 -11.66 22.53 13.31
CA ARG A 161 -12.22 22.76 14.64
C ARG A 161 -11.54 21.84 15.66
N ALA A 162 -11.66 22.20 16.94
CA ALA A 162 -11.19 21.37 18.06
C ALA A 162 -12.09 20.16 18.32
N ASP A 163 -13.40 20.25 18.00
CA ASP A 163 -14.32 19.11 18.03
C ASP A 163 -13.96 18.13 16.89
N ARG A 164 -13.50 16.95 17.28
CA ARG A 164 -12.93 15.91 16.41
C ARG A 164 -13.92 14.76 16.26
N PHE A 165 -14.18 14.33 15.03
CA PHE A 165 -15.10 13.24 14.75
C PHE A 165 -14.63 11.92 15.38
N GLU A 166 -13.31 11.76 15.52
CA GLU A 166 -12.67 10.61 16.15
C GLU A 166 -13.20 10.36 17.56
N HIS A 167 -13.45 11.42 18.33
CA HIS A 167 -13.91 11.33 19.72
C HIS A 167 -15.37 10.91 19.86
N ARG A 168 -16.11 10.83 18.75
CA ARG A 168 -17.51 10.38 18.72
C ARG A 168 -17.63 8.89 18.38
N ALA A 169 -16.53 8.24 18.02
CA ALA A 169 -16.49 6.84 17.65
C ALA A 169 -15.55 6.04 18.56
N ALA A 170 -15.87 4.77 18.76
CA ALA A 170 -15.03 3.82 19.47
C ALA A 170 -15.04 2.46 18.74
N LEU A 171 -13.93 1.73 18.82
CA LEU A 171 -13.84 0.36 18.33
C LEU A 171 -14.28 -0.57 19.48
N THR A 172 -15.39 -1.27 19.29
CA THR A 172 -16.06 -1.99 20.39
C THR A 172 -16.08 -3.50 20.19
N GLY A 173 -15.92 -3.98 18.97
CA GLY A 173 -15.84 -5.40 18.66
C GLY A 173 -14.75 -5.70 17.65
N ALA A 174 -14.06 -6.83 17.80
CA ALA A 174 -13.12 -7.34 16.83
C ALA A 174 -13.26 -8.85 16.64
N GLY A 175 -13.21 -9.30 15.40
CA GLY A 175 -13.37 -10.70 15.03
C GLY A 175 -12.49 -11.07 13.85
N ALA A 176 -12.04 -12.32 13.81
CA ALA A 176 -11.38 -12.89 12.65
C ALA A 176 -11.99 -14.27 12.37
N SER A 177 -12.10 -14.65 11.10
CA SER A 177 -12.34 -16.04 10.74
C SER A 177 -11.10 -16.87 11.01
N ARG A 178 -11.16 -18.17 10.74
CA ARG A 178 -9.95 -18.94 10.41
C ARG A 178 -9.12 -18.21 9.35
N ILE A 179 -7.82 -18.13 9.57
CA ILE A 179 -6.83 -17.56 8.64
C ILE A 179 -5.88 -18.68 8.26
N GLY A 180 -5.60 -18.83 6.97
CA GLY A 180 -4.70 -19.89 6.51
C GLY A 180 -4.41 -19.79 5.03
N ARG A 181 -3.87 -20.87 4.46
CA ARG A 181 -3.57 -20.96 3.02
C ARG A 181 -4.33 -22.09 2.40
N ARG A 182 -4.93 -21.83 1.23
CA ARG A 182 -5.69 -22.79 0.43
C ARG A 182 -6.77 -23.45 1.28
N LEU A 183 -7.53 -22.64 1.99
CA LEU A 183 -8.53 -23.13 2.94
C LEU A 183 -9.67 -23.86 2.24
N GLY A 184 -9.97 -23.51 0.98
CA GLY A 184 -11.11 -24.08 0.24
C GLY A 184 -12.48 -23.67 0.78
N VAL A 185 -12.51 -22.85 1.84
CA VAL A 185 -13.73 -22.29 2.43
C VAL A 185 -14.20 -21.10 1.59
N PRO A 186 -15.49 -21.01 1.20
CA PRO A 186 -15.99 -19.89 0.43
C PRO A 186 -15.73 -18.53 1.11
N PRO A 187 -15.40 -17.47 0.35
CA PRO A 187 -15.04 -16.17 0.94
C PRO A 187 -16.18 -15.58 1.78
N LEU A 188 -17.44 -15.72 1.35
CA LEU A 188 -18.59 -15.27 2.12
C LEU A 188 -18.72 -15.97 3.48
N ALA A 189 -18.38 -17.26 3.57
CA ALA A 189 -18.41 -17.97 4.84
C ALA A 189 -17.33 -17.47 5.80
N LEU A 190 -16.15 -17.11 5.29
CA LEU A 190 -15.10 -16.45 6.08
C LEU A 190 -15.56 -15.06 6.56
N ALA A 191 -16.21 -14.29 5.68
CA ALA A 191 -16.76 -12.99 6.03
C ALA A 191 -17.80 -13.08 7.16
N VAL A 192 -18.76 -14.00 7.04
CA VAL A 192 -19.78 -14.28 8.05
C VAL A 192 -19.14 -14.69 9.39
N GLU A 193 -18.19 -15.63 9.37
CA GLU A 193 -17.50 -16.10 10.59
C GLU A 193 -16.78 -14.94 11.32
N ALA A 194 -16.12 -14.04 10.58
CA ALA A 194 -15.46 -12.87 11.18
C ALA A 194 -16.48 -11.84 11.72
N CYS A 195 -17.55 -11.60 10.97
CA CYS A 195 -18.62 -10.66 11.32
C CYS A 195 -19.34 -11.07 12.60
N GLU A 196 -19.80 -12.32 12.68
CA GLU A 196 -20.48 -12.86 13.86
C GLU A 196 -19.58 -12.79 15.11
N ARG A 197 -18.29 -13.08 14.96
CA ARG A 197 -17.31 -12.95 16.06
C ARG A 197 -17.12 -11.51 16.50
N ALA A 198 -17.03 -10.55 15.58
CA ALA A 198 -16.86 -9.14 15.93
C ALA A 198 -18.11 -8.58 16.64
N VAL A 199 -19.31 -8.96 16.20
CA VAL A 199 -20.58 -8.57 16.81
C VAL A 199 -20.72 -9.19 18.21
N ALA A 200 -20.41 -10.47 18.35
CA ALA A 200 -20.39 -11.14 19.66
C ALA A 200 -19.31 -10.57 20.60
N ASP A 201 -18.14 -10.19 20.08
CA ASP A 201 -17.06 -9.54 20.84
C ASP A 201 -17.52 -8.20 21.43
N ALA A 202 -18.31 -7.43 20.66
CA ALA A 202 -18.94 -6.19 21.12
C ALA A 202 -20.08 -6.41 22.12
N GLY A 203 -20.56 -7.65 22.33
CA GLY A 203 -21.74 -7.94 23.15
C GLY A 203 -23.06 -7.54 22.49
N LEU A 204 -23.08 -7.42 21.16
CA LEU A 204 -24.24 -7.03 20.36
C LEU A 204 -24.88 -8.24 19.68
N THR A 205 -26.05 -8.01 19.10
CA THR A 205 -26.71 -8.90 18.14
C THR A 205 -26.63 -8.31 16.73
N LEU A 206 -26.93 -9.12 15.70
CA LEU A 206 -26.97 -8.63 14.32
C LEU A 206 -28.07 -7.57 14.11
N ASP A 207 -29.14 -7.59 14.91
CA ASP A 207 -30.22 -6.60 14.86
C ASP A 207 -29.78 -5.22 15.37
N ASP A 208 -28.70 -5.14 16.16
CA ASP A 208 -28.13 -3.88 16.64
C ASP A 208 -27.24 -3.19 15.59
N ILE A 209 -26.86 -3.91 14.51
CA ILE A 209 -25.99 -3.38 13.47
C ILE A 209 -26.81 -2.59 12.46
N ASP A 210 -26.58 -1.28 12.41
CA ASP A 210 -27.26 -0.35 11.51
C ASP A 210 -26.34 0.22 10.42
N GLY A 211 -25.08 -0.23 10.34
CA GLY A 211 -24.23 0.08 9.19
C GLY A 211 -23.29 -1.04 8.75
N LEU A 212 -22.95 -1.06 7.46
CA LEU A 212 -21.97 -1.99 6.87
C LEU A 212 -20.88 -1.26 6.09
N ALA A 213 -19.61 -1.60 6.34
CA ALA A 213 -18.49 -1.06 5.57
C ALA A 213 -17.52 -2.16 5.13
N THR A 214 -16.98 -2.07 3.92
CA THR A 214 -15.95 -3.01 3.47
C THR A 214 -14.98 -2.41 2.46
N TYR A 215 -13.83 -3.06 2.32
CA TYR A 215 -12.89 -2.84 1.24
C TYR A 215 -12.64 -4.17 0.52
N PRO A 216 -12.56 -4.20 -0.82
CA PRO A 216 -12.67 -3.10 -1.77
C PRO A 216 -14.10 -2.85 -2.28
N GLY A 217 -15.13 -3.41 -1.64
CA GLY A 217 -16.51 -3.33 -2.11
C GLY A 217 -16.87 -4.39 -3.15
N SER A 218 -17.98 -4.17 -3.85
CA SER A 218 -18.47 -5.10 -4.87
C SER A 218 -17.72 -4.95 -6.21
N GLY A 219 -17.76 -5.97 -7.06
CA GLY A 219 -17.21 -5.92 -8.42
C GLY A 219 -15.74 -6.30 -8.55
N ILE A 220 -14.98 -6.44 -7.46
CA ILE A 220 -13.59 -6.90 -7.52
C ILE A 220 -13.54 -8.43 -7.42
N SER A 221 -13.42 -9.08 -8.57
CA SER A 221 -13.29 -10.53 -8.68
C SER A 221 -11.83 -10.93 -8.97
N ALA A 222 -11.08 -11.30 -7.94
CA ALA A 222 -9.76 -11.93 -8.08
C ALA A 222 -9.31 -12.67 -6.79
N GLY A 223 -10.26 -13.17 -6.00
CA GLY A 223 -9.97 -13.66 -4.65
C GLY A 223 -9.68 -12.54 -3.64
N MET A 224 -10.03 -11.30 -3.97
CA MET A 224 -9.80 -10.12 -3.13
C MET A 224 -11.06 -9.66 -2.38
N GLY A 225 -12.12 -10.46 -2.36
CA GLY A 225 -13.36 -10.13 -1.67
C GLY A 225 -14.41 -11.24 -1.76
N GLU A 226 -15.46 -11.04 -0.98
CA GLU A 226 -16.62 -11.91 -0.80
C GLU A 226 -17.85 -11.49 -1.61
N GLY A 227 -17.85 -10.26 -2.15
CA GLY A 227 -18.94 -9.71 -2.96
C GLY A 227 -19.38 -8.30 -2.53
N GLY A 228 -18.85 -7.78 -1.42
CA GLY A 228 -19.13 -6.46 -0.90
C GLY A 228 -20.28 -6.46 0.13
N VAL A 229 -20.67 -5.25 0.55
CA VAL A 229 -21.70 -5.04 1.58
C VAL A 229 -23.03 -5.74 1.27
N THR A 230 -23.45 -5.76 0.01
CA THR A 230 -24.72 -6.38 -0.42
C THR A 230 -24.70 -7.90 -0.23
N THR A 231 -23.56 -8.54 -0.39
CA THR A 231 -23.46 -10.00 -0.23
C THR A 231 -23.48 -10.39 1.24
N VAL A 232 -22.81 -9.62 2.10
CA VAL A 232 -22.84 -9.83 3.56
C VAL A 232 -24.21 -9.48 4.15
N GLU A 233 -24.84 -8.41 3.67
CA GLU A 233 -26.21 -8.05 4.03
C GLU A 233 -27.18 -9.19 3.74
N CYS A 234 -27.21 -9.70 2.51
CA CYS A 234 -28.05 -10.85 2.13
C CYS A 234 -27.78 -12.10 3.00
N ALA A 235 -26.53 -12.33 3.41
CA ALA A 235 -26.15 -13.50 4.18
C ALA A 235 -26.55 -13.42 5.65
N LEU A 236 -26.44 -12.24 6.26
CA LEU A 236 -26.68 -12.01 7.69
C LEU A 236 -28.08 -11.45 8.00
N GLY A 237 -28.81 -10.95 6.99
CA GLY A 237 -30.13 -10.36 7.17
C GLY A 237 -30.14 -9.01 7.90
N ILE A 238 -28.98 -8.34 7.94
CA ILE A 238 -28.80 -7.01 8.57
C ILE A 238 -29.54 -5.95 7.74
N ARG A 239 -30.08 -4.90 8.37
CA ARG A 239 -30.83 -3.84 7.68
C ARG A 239 -30.13 -2.49 7.86
N PRO A 240 -28.98 -2.26 7.18
CA PRO A 240 -28.18 -1.07 7.45
C PRO A 240 -28.89 0.21 7.00
N THR A 241 -28.91 1.22 7.87
CA THR A 241 -29.29 2.61 7.53
C THR A 241 -28.19 3.31 6.73
N TRP A 242 -26.94 2.82 6.82
CA TRP A 242 -25.79 3.33 6.09
C TRP A 242 -24.88 2.20 5.58
N HIS A 243 -24.36 2.32 4.36
CA HIS A 243 -23.40 1.36 3.84
C HIS A 243 -22.32 2.03 2.99
N ASN A 244 -21.12 1.44 2.97
CA ASN A 244 -20.00 1.90 2.15
C ASN A 244 -19.10 0.75 1.70
N GLY A 245 -18.65 0.78 0.45
CA GLY A 245 -17.55 -0.06 0.01
C GLY A 245 -16.99 0.41 -1.32
N GLY A 246 -15.66 0.37 -1.46
CA GLY A 246 -14.97 0.83 -2.66
C GLY A 246 -13.45 0.76 -2.52
N MET A 247 -12.75 1.02 -3.63
CA MET A 247 -11.30 1.10 -3.70
C MET A 247 -10.75 2.44 -3.22
N ASP A 248 -11.48 3.53 -3.49
CA ASP A 248 -11.08 4.90 -3.15
C ASP A 248 -11.42 5.23 -1.69
N THR A 249 -10.86 4.45 -0.78
CA THR A 249 -10.92 4.65 0.68
C THR A 249 -9.53 4.93 1.23
N PHE A 250 -9.45 5.25 2.53
CA PHE A 250 -8.21 5.55 3.24
C PHE A 250 -7.37 4.29 3.52
N GLY A 251 -6.97 3.56 2.48
CA GLY A 251 -6.39 2.23 2.58
C GLY A 251 -7.45 1.15 2.81
N PRO A 252 -7.02 -0.12 2.92
CA PRO A 252 -7.94 -1.22 3.14
C PRO A 252 -8.74 -1.16 4.45
N ALA A 253 -8.21 -0.51 5.49
CA ALA A 253 -8.95 -0.22 6.72
C ALA A 253 -9.68 1.13 6.68
N GLY A 254 -9.70 1.79 5.51
CA GLY A 254 -10.46 3.01 5.30
C GLY A 254 -11.96 2.82 5.50
N SER A 255 -12.46 1.58 5.44
CA SER A 255 -13.82 1.22 5.86
C SER A 255 -14.11 1.58 7.32
N VAL A 256 -13.13 1.42 8.21
CA VAL A 256 -13.22 1.81 9.63
C VAL A 256 -13.30 3.33 9.76
N ILE A 257 -12.46 4.07 9.03
CA ILE A 257 -12.49 5.55 9.05
C ILE A 257 -13.81 6.08 8.48
N ALA A 258 -14.33 5.48 7.40
CA ALA A 258 -15.63 5.84 6.83
C ALA A 258 -16.78 5.57 7.83
N ALA A 259 -16.73 4.44 8.53
CA ALA A 259 -17.68 4.09 9.58
C ALA A 259 -17.67 5.09 10.74
N MET A 260 -16.48 5.56 11.16
CA MET A 260 -16.36 6.60 12.18
C MET A 260 -17.05 7.90 11.75
N LEU A 261 -16.95 8.30 10.48
CA LEU A 261 -17.64 9.48 9.95
C LEU A 261 -19.16 9.30 9.93
N ALA A 262 -19.65 8.11 9.58
CA ALA A 262 -21.08 7.79 9.62
C ALA A 262 -21.63 7.85 11.06
N VAL A 263 -20.90 7.30 12.01
CA VAL A 263 -21.21 7.38 13.45
C VAL A 263 -21.18 8.82 13.96
N ALA A 264 -20.11 9.55 13.68
CA ALA A 264 -19.96 10.94 14.13
C ALA A 264 -21.01 11.88 13.52
N GLY A 265 -21.50 11.56 12.32
CA GLY A 265 -22.59 12.24 11.63
C GLY A 265 -23.99 11.83 12.09
N GLY A 266 -24.11 10.80 12.93
CA GLY A 266 -25.38 10.30 13.46
C GLY A 266 -26.21 9.47 12.47
N LEU A 267 -25.59 8.96 11.40
CA LEU A 267 -26.27 8.10 10.40
C LEU A 267 -26.41 6.65 10.86
N ALA A 268 -25.48 6.21 11.71
CA ALA A 268 -25.43 4.85 12.25
C ALA A 268 -24.92 4.89 13.71
N ARG A 269 -25.35 3.94 14.52
CA ARG A 269 -24.90 3.75 15.91
C ARG A 269 -23.84 2.66 16.01
N HIS A 270 -23.95 1.59 15.22
CA HIS A 270 -23.03 0.45 15.19
C HIS A 270 -22.79 0.02 13.75
N VAL A 271 -21.57 0.27 13.27
CA VAL A 271 -21.15 -0.06 11.91
C VAL A 271 -20.20 -1.25 11.94
N LEU A 272 -20.58 -2.33 11.26
CA LEU A 272 -19.75 -3.52 11.08
C LEU A 272 -18.86 -3.36 9.85
N CYS A 273 -17.56 -3.24 10.09
CA CYS A 273 -16.52 -3.11 9.07
C CYS A 273 -15.85 -4.47 8.85
N PHE A 274 -15.64 -4.90 7.61
CA PHE A 274 -14.98 -6.17 7.33
C PHE A 274 -14.05 -6.11 6.11
N ARG A 275 -13.12 -7.08 6.05
CA ARG A 275 -12.16 -7.27 4.96
C ARG A 275 -11.90 -8.75 4.76
N THR A 276 -12.21 -9.28 3.58
CA THR A 276 -11.97 -10.69 3.23
C THR A 276 -10.97 -10.84 2.10
N VAL A 277 -9.96 -11.68 2.32
CA VAL A 277 -9.01 -12.15 1.32
C VAL A 277 -9.22 -13.66 1.10
N TRP A 278 -9.09 -14.10 -0.15
CA TRP A 278 -9.29 -15.48 -0.58
C TRP A 278 -8.31 -15.86 -1.69
N GLU A 279 -7.09 -15.34 -1.58
CA GLU A 279 -6.16 -15.26 -2.69
C GLU A 279 -5.47 -16.57 -2.98
N THR A 280 -5.19 -17.36 -1.96
CA THR A 280 -4.44 -18.60 -2.13
C THR A 280 -5.30 -19.69 -2.73
N THR A 281 -6.55 -19.85 -2.28
CA THR A 281 -7.50 -20.73 -2.97
C THR A 281 -7.85 -20.20 -4.35
N HIS A 282 -8.07 -18.89 -4.53
CA HIS A 282 -8.35 -18.34 -5.86
C HIS A 282 -7.21 -18.62 -6.86
N THR A 283 -5.97 -18.32 -6.47
CA THR A 283 -4.79 -18.55 -7.31
C THR A 283 -4.62 -20.03 -7.64
N GLN A 284 -4.88 -20.93 -6.69
CA GLN A 284 -4.85 -22.36 -6.93
C GLN A 284 -5.91 -22.77 -7.97
N GLN A 285 -7.15 -22.33 -7.79
CA GLN A 285 -8.25 -22.67 -8.71
C GLN A 285 -8.00 -22.15 -10.13
N VAL A 286 -7.41 -20.96 -10.25
CA VAL A 286 -6.95 -20.43 -11.53
C VAL A 286 -5.90 -21.34 -12.18
N ARG A 287 -4.89 -21.78 -11.42
CA ARG A 287 -3.84 -22.69 -11.92
C ARG A 287 -4.39 -24.06 -12.33
N GLU A 288 -5.43 -24.53 -11.64
CA GLU A 288 -6.14 -25.76 -11.94
C GLU A 288 -7.16 -25.61 -13.08
N GLY A 289 -7.33 -24.41 -13.65
CA GLY A 289 -8.29 -24.15 -14.72
C GLY A 289 -9.75 -24.09 -14.28
N LEU A 290 -10.01 -24.08 -12.97
CA LEU A 290 -11.35 -24.00 -12.38
C LEU A 290 -11.93 -22.58 -12.40
N ARG A 291 -11.08 -21.57 -12.59
CA ARG A 291 -11.47 -20.17 -12.77
C ARG A 291 -10.74 -19.54 -13.95
N PRO A 292 -11.41 -18.69 -14.74
CA PRO A 292 -10.76 -17.98 -15.83
C PRO A 292 -9.77 -16.96 -15.28
N MET A 293 -8.65 -16.79 -15.98
CA MET A 293 -7.83 -15.59 -15.84
C MET A 293 -8.53 -14.44 -16.57
N PRO A 294 -8.78 -13.29 -15.92
CA PRO A 294 -9.20 -12.09 -16.63
C PRO A 294 -8.14 -11.74 -17.69
N ARG A 295 -8.52 -11.70 -18.95
CA ARG A 295 -7.68 -11.18 -20.04
C ARG A 295 -8.29 -9.89 -20.53
N GLN A 296 -7.55 -8.80 -20.39
CA GLN A 296 -7.82 -7.55 -21.07
C GLN A 296 -6.70 -7.30 -22.06
N ASP A 297 -7.01 -7.38 -23.37
CA ASP A 297 -6.04 -7.08 -24.42
C ASP A 297 -5.67 -5.59 -24.43
N ARG A 298 -6.63 -4.74 -24.03
CA ARG A 298 -6.48 -3.30 -23.87
C ARG A 298 -6.68 -2.90 -22.42
N VAL A 299 -5.71 -2.19 -21.85
CA VAL A 299 -5.76 -1.66 -20.48
C VAL A 299 -6.12 -0.17 -20.51
N PRO A 300 -7.22 0.25 -19.86
CA PRO A 300 -7.59 1.66 -19.76
C PRO A 300 -6.90 2.36 -18.58
N ASP A 301 -7.15 3.66 -18.46
CA ASP A 301 -6.90 4.47 -17.26
C ASP A 301 -5.46 4.37 -16.72
N GLY A 302 -5.27 4.38 -15.40
CA GLY A 302 -3.96 4.35 -14.77
C GLY A 302 -3.14 3.09 -15.11
N ALA A 303 -3.80 1.95 -15.36
CA ALA A 303 -3.13 0.68 -15.64
C ALA A 303 -2.34 0.71 -16.96
N GLN A 304 -2.74 1.55 -17.92
CA GLN A 304 -2.09 1.67 -19.22
C GLN A 304 -0.62 2.14 -19.14
N TRP A 305 -0.25 2.84 -18.05
CA TRP A 305 1.10 3.37 -17.86
C TRP A 305 2.08 2.38 -17.23
N VAL A 306 1.59 1.24 -16.72
CA VAL A 306 2.40 0.27 -15.97
C VAL A 306 2.27 -1.16 -16.51
N ALA A 307 1.06 -1.58 -16.90
CA ALA A 307 0.78 -2.96 -17.29
C ALA A 307 1.54 -3.39 -18.57
N PRO A 308 1.69 -2.55 -19.62
CA PRO A 308 2.47 -2.92 -20.80
C PRO A 308 3.95 -3.21 -20.51
N PHE A 309 4.48 -2.72 -19.39
CA PHE A 309 5.88 -2.91 -18.99
C PHE A 309 6.05 -4.04 -17.96
N GLY A 310 4.97 -4.78 -17.66
CA GLY A 310 4.98 -5.85 -16.67
C GLY A 310 5.09 -5.35 -15.23
N ALA A 311 4.65 -4.11 -14.97
CA ALA A 311 4.77 -3.44 -13.68
C ALA A 311 3.44 -3.40 -12.88
N SER A 312 2.51 -4.32 -13.14
CA SER A 312 1.24 -4.38 -12.38
C SER A 312 1.39 -4.82 -10.91
N PRO A 313 2.29 -5.76 -10.53
CA PRO A 313 2.46 -6.14 -9.13
C PRO A 313 3.08 -5.01 -8.29
N ALA A 314 2.48 -4.69 -7.14
CA ALA A 314 3.00 -3.66 -6.22
C ALA A 314 4.46 -3.91 -5.79
N ALA A 315 4.89 -5.18 -5.73
CA ALA A 315 6.28 -5.57 -5.45
C ALA A 315 7.29 -4.88 -6.39
N ILE A 316 6.94 -4.71 -7.68
CA ILE A 316 7.81 -4.07 -8.68
C ILE A 316 8.10 -2.63 -8.27
N HIS A 317 7.04 -1.87 -7.96
CA HIS A 317 7.14 -0.47 -7.57
C HIS A 317 7.86 -0.29 -6.24
N LEU A 318 7.51 -1.09 -5.23
CA LEU A 318 8.09 -0.98 -3.90
C LEU A 318 9.55 -1.44 -3.87
N ALA A 319 9.95 -2.38 -4.73
CA ALA A 319 11.35 -2.77 -4.88
C ALA A 319 12.19 -1.62 -5.47
N GLN A 320 11.63 -0.88 -6.43
CA GLN A 320 12.24 0.34 -6.95
C GLN A 320 12.36 1.43 -5.88
N ASN A 321 11.35 1.56 -5.00
CA ASN A 321 11.42 2.48 -3.86
C ASN A 321 12.54 2.09 -2.88
N ALA A 322 12.63 0.80 -2.53
CA ALA A 322 13.71 0.28 -1.69
C ALA A 322 15.09 0.52 -2.31
N GLN A 323 15.26 0.25 -3.61
CA GLN A 323 16.53 0.49 -4.31
C GLN A 323 16.93 1.97 -4.25
N ARG A 324 15.97 2.89 -4.45
CA ARG A 324 16.26 4.32 -4.35
C ARG A 324 16.57 4.74 -2.91
N HIS A 325 15.90 4.17 -1.92
CA HIS A 325 16.21 4.40 -0.51
C HIS A 325 17.62 3.92 -0.15
N PHE A 326 18.06 2.78 -0.70
CA PHE A 326 19.41 2.25 -0.50
C PHE A 326 20.46 3.20 -1.07
N HIS A 327 20.20 3.73 -2.27
CA HIS A 327 21.07 4.68 -2.93
C HIS A 327 21.18 6.01 -2.18
N GLU A 328 20.04 6.56 -1.73
CA GLU A 328 19.99 7.88 -1.09
C GLU A 328 20.52 7.86 0.35
N TYR A 329 20.18 6.82 1.12
CA TYR A 329 20.38 6.81 2.58
C TYR A 329 21.30 5.69 3.08
N GLY A 330 21.79 4.79 2.21
CA GLY A 330 22.71 3.72 2.60
C GLY A 330 22.08 2.60 3.45
N THR A 331 20.74 2.52 3.47
CA THR A 331 20.03 1.32 3.94
C THR A 331 20.33 0.14 3.00
N THR A 332 20.10 -1.08 3.49
CA THR A 332 20.47 -2.30 2.76
C THR A 332 19.38 -3.36 2.84
N ARG A 333 19.57 -4.48 2.11
CA ARG A 333 18.74 -5.67 2.28
C ARG A 333 18.71 -6.14 3.72
N GLU A 334 19.85 -6.05 4.42
CA GLU A 334 19.94 -6.31 5.85
C GLU A 334 18.97 -5.41 6.63
N THR A 335 18.99 -4.08 6.44
CA THR A 335 18.02 -3.18 7.10
C THR A 335 16.57 -3.66 6.98
N LEU A 336 16.16 -4.10 5.78
CA LEU A 336 14.82 -4.65 5.55
C LEU A 336 14.59 -6.00 6.24
N GLY A 337 15.62 -6.85 6.29
CA GLY A 337 15.53 -8.16 6.93
C GLY A 337 15.25 -8.10 8.42
N TRP A 338 15.67 -7.03 9.11
CA TRP A 338 15.47 -6.90 10.55
C TRP A 338 13.98 -6.83 10.88
N ILE A 339 13.21 -6.19 9.99
CA ILE A 339 11.75 -6.15 10.05
C ILE A 339 11.19 -7.56 9.86
N ALA A 340 11.59 -8.29 8.81
CA ALA A 340 11.09 -9.65 8.54
C ALA A 340 11.39 -10.63 9.68
N LEU A 341 12.58 -10.55 10.27
CA LEU A 341 12.98 -11.36 11.43
C LEU A 341 12.13 -11.05 12.66
N ASN A 342 11.93 -9.76 12.98
CA ASN A 342 11.06 -9.34 14.07
C ASN A 342 9.62 -9.85 13.89
N GLN A 343 9.08 -9.72 12.67
CA GLN A 343 7.76 -10.26 12.34
C GLN A 343 7.68 -11.77 12.58
N ARG A 344 8.70 -12.54 12.16
CA ARG A 344 8.71 -13.99 12.38
C ARG A 344 8.80 -14.35 13.87
N ALA A 345 9.65 -13.65 14.63
CA ALA A 345 9.80 -13.86 16.07
C ALA A 345 8.49 -13.59 16.83
N ASN A 346 7.74 -12.59 16.40
CA ASN A 346 6.43 -12.25 16.96
C ASN A 346 5.35 -13.27 16.57
N ALA A 347 5.33 -13.70 15.30
CA ALA A 347 4.40 -14.74 14.84
C ALA A 347 4.56 -16.07 15.56
N ALA A 348 5.77 -16.43 16.02
CA ALA A 348 6.00 -17.66 16.77
C ALA A 348 5.13 -17.76 18.05
N LEU A 349 4.75 -16.61 18.64
CA LEU A 349 3.88 -16.53 19.82
C LEU A 349 2.39 -16.41 19.47
N ASN A 350 2.05 -16.25 18.19
CA ASN A 350 0.68 -16.12 17.73
C ASN A 350 0.19 -17.44 17.11
N PRO A 351 -0.72 -18.19 17.76
CA PRO A 351 -1.22 -19.45 17.21
C PRO A 351 -2.02 -19.27 15.91
N GLU A 352 -2.52 -18.07 15.61
CA GLU A 352 -3.23 -17.77 14.36
C GLU A 352 -2.28 -17.49 13.18
N ALA A 353 -0.97 -17.30 13.43
CA ALA A 353 -0.02 -16.97 12.38
C ALA A 353 0.32 -18.15 11.46
N ILE A 354 0.34 -17.88 10.15
CA ILE A 354 0.60 -18.88 9.11
C ILE A 354 2.04 -19.39 9.18
N TYR A 355 3.01 -18.50 9.34
CA TYR A 355 4.42 -18.84 9.36
C TYR A 355 5.04 -18.51 10.72
N ARG A 356 5.48 -19.56 11.41
CA ARG A 356 5.98 -19.48 12.80
C ARG A 356 7.37 -20.05 12.98
N ASP A 357 7.89 -20.75 11.97
CA ASP A 357 9.23 -21.35 12.02
C ASP A 357 10.31 -20.25 12.06
N PRO A 358 11.33 -20.35 12.91
CA PRO A 358 12.38 -19.33 13.02
C PRO A 358 12.98 -18.94 11.67
N LEU A 359 13.29 -17.65 11.50
CA LEU A 359 13.93 -17.09 10.32
C LEU A 359 15.24 -16.43 10.76
N THR A 360 16.37 -16.84 10.21
CA THR A 360 17.66 -16.18 10.43
C THR A 360 17.96 -15.16 9.35
N MET A 361 19.00 -14.33 9.55
CA MET A 361 19.41 -13.40 8.52
C MET A 361 19.97 -14.08 7.29
N ASP A 362 20.71 -15.17 7.47
CA ASP A 362 21.22 -15.96 6.36
C ASP A 362 20.07 -16.57 5.53
N ASP A 363 19.02 -17.07 6.20
CA ASP A 363 17.81 -17.55 5.51
C ASP A 363 17.13 -16.42 4.72
N TYR A 364 17.09 -15.22 5.27
CA TYR A 364 16.50 -14.05 4.62
C TYR A 364 17.31 -13.59 3.40
N LEU A 365 18.63 -13.42 3.54
CA LEU A 365 19.49 -12.92 2.48
C LEU A 365 19.64 -13.92 1.33
N SER A 366 19.65 -15.22 1.65
CA SER A 366 19.74 -16.32 0.69
C SER A 366 18.38 -16.74 0.08
N ALA A 367 17.27 -16.17 0.57
CA ALA A 367 15.95 -16.46 0.05
C ALA A 367 15.86 -16.17 -1.45
N ARG A 368 15.07 -17.00 -2.16
CA ARG A 368 14.89 -16.86 -3.60
C ARG A 368 14.50 -15.42 -3.99
N PRO A 369 15.15 -14.82 -5.01
CA PRO A 369 14.74 -13.53 -5.54
C PRO A 369 13.31 -13.55 -6.09
N ILE A 370 12.60 -12.44 -5.88
CA ILE A 370 11.27 -12.17 -6.43
C ILE A 370 11.36 -11.03 -7.45
N THR A 371 11.80 -9.87 -7.00
CA THR A 371 12.09 -8.70 -7.83
C THR A 371 13.09 -7.82 -7.09
N SER A 372 14.27 -7.56 -7.67
CA SER A 372 15.38 -6.98 -6.90
C SER A 372 15.05 -5.59 -6.33
N PRO A 373 15.33 -5.30 -5.03
CA PRO A 373 16.15 -6.08 -4.10
C PRO A 373 15.39 -7.13 -3.26
N PHE A 374 14.09 -7.32 -3.49
CA PHE A 374 13.24 -8.19 -2.70
C PHE A 374 13.48 -9.69 -2.98
N GLY A 375 13.71 -10.41 -1.88
CA GLY A 375 13.59 -11.86 -1.80
C GLY A 375 12.19 -12.29 -1.37
N LEU A 376 12.00 -13.60 -1.19
CA LEU A 376 10.71 -14.17 -0.77
C LEU A 376 10.19 -13.59 0.54
N TYR A 377 11.06 -13.39 1.52
CA TYR A 377 10.69 -12.95 2.86
C TYR A 377 10.56 -11.42 3.00
N ASP A 378 10.80 -10.69 1.91
CA ASP A 378 10.38 -9.28 1.79
C ASP A 378 8.89 -9.15 1.48
N CYS A 379 8.25 -10.21 0.99
CA CYS A 379 6.86 -10.21 0.56
C CYS A 379 5.97 -10.81 1.64
N ASP A 380 4.77 -10.24 1.82
CA ASP A 380 3.76 -10.80 2.70
C ASP A 380 3.35 -12.24 2.37
N VAL A 381 2.58 -12.84 3.28
CA VAL A 381 2.04 -14.17 3.12
C VAL A 381 0.63 -14.08 2.53
N PRO A 382 0.42 -14.43 1.25
CA PRO A 382 -0.94 -14.53 0.72
C PRO A 382 -1.72 -15.55 1.54
N CYS A 383 -2.95 -15.21 1.89
CA CYS A 383 -3.82 -16.04 2.72
C CYS A 383 -5.28 -16.01 2.26
N ASP A 384 -6.06 -16.91 2.84
CA ASP A 384 -7.50 -16.85 2.87
C ASP A 384 -7.93 -16.56 4.31
N GLY A 385 -8.83 -15.60 4.50
CA GLY A 385 -9.33 -15.19 5.81
C GLY A 385 -10.11 -13.89 5.75
N SER A 386 -10.85 -13.61 6.82
CA SER A 386 -11.57 -12.36 7.00
C SER A 386 -11.34 -11.79 8.40
N VAL A 387 -11.28 -10.47 8.48
CA VAL A 387 -11.23 -9.73 9.75
C VAL A 387 -12.38 -8.72 9.75
N ALA A 388 -13.04 -8.56 10.89
CA ALA A 388 -14.11 -7.60 11.09
C ALA A 388 -13.93 -6.80 12.39
N VAL A 389 -14.41 -5.57 12.39
CA VAL A 389 -14.37 -4.62 13.51
C VAL A 389 -15.72 -3.91 13.59
N VAL A 390 -16.26 -3.75 14.80
CA VAL A 390 -17.44 -2.93 15.05
C VAL A 390 -17.00 -1.54 15.50
N VAL A 391 -17.43 -0.52 14.76
CA VAL A 391 -17.29 0.89 15.12
C VAL A 391 -18.61 1.36 15.70
N SER A 392 -18.60 1.83 16.94
CA SER A 392 -19.80 2.27 17.65
C SER A 392 -19.73 3.75 18.00
N ALA A 393 -20.90 4.37 18.20
CA ALA A 393 -21.00 5.66 18.86
C ALA A 393 -20.39 5.59 20.27
N VAL A 394 -19.58 6.59 20.63
CA VAL A 394 -18.81 6.58 21.88
C VAL A 394 -19.70 6.53 23.13
N ASP A 395 -20.91 7.08 23.05
CA ASP A 395 -21.89 7.04 24.13
C ASP A 395 -22.49 5.64 24.30
N ALA A 396 -22.76 4.94 23.20
CA ALA A 396 -23.18 3.53 23.18
C ALA A 396 -22.10 2.60 23.72
N ALA A 397 -20.84 2.89 23.38
CA ALA A 397 -19.71 2.03 23.69
C ALA A 397 -19.48 1.82 25.19
N ARG A 398 -19.88 2.79 26.03
CA ARG A 398 -19.76 2.73 27.50
C ARG A 398 -20.68 1.71 28.14
N ASP A 399 -21.78 1.37 27.48
CA ASP A 399 -22.77 0.41 27.99
C ASP A 399 -22.48 -1.04 27.52
N LEU A 400 -21.45 -1.22 26.69
CA LEU A 400 -21.05 -2.53 26.17
C LEU A 400 -20.15 -3.28 27.17
N PRO A 401 -20.14 -4.62 27.13
CA PRO A 401 -19.48 -5.44 28.16
C PRO A 401 -17.95 -5.38 28.14
N ARG A 402 -17.34 -4.92 27.04
CA ARG A 402 -15.88 -4.84 26.90
C ARG A 402 -15.40 -3.40 26.88
N PRO A 403 -14.20 -3.11 27.42
CA PRO A 403 -13.59 -1.80 27.29
C PRO A 403 -13.50 -1.37 25.81
N PRO A 404 -14.02 -0.19 25.46
CA PRO A 404 -13.85 0.33 24.12
C PRO A 404 -12.39 0.70 23.86
N VAL A 405 -11.99 0.66 22.59
CA VAL A 405 -10.75 1.29 22.14
C VAL A 405 -11.11 2.61 21.47
N LEU A 406 -10.60 3.70 22.03
CA LEU A 406 -10.89 5.05 21.58
C LEU A 406 -10.00 5.42 20.40
N VAL A 407 -10.48 6.32 19.54
CA VAL A 407 -9.68 6.87 18.44
C VAL A 407 -9.24 8.28 18.80
N GLU A 408 -7.94 8.50 18.89
CA GLU A 408 -7.34 9.79 19.22
C GLU A 408 -7.23 10.69 17.99
N ALA A 409 -6.74 10.12 16.87
CA ALA A 409 -6.46 10.88 15.66
C ALA A 409 -6.49 9.99 14.42
N VAL A 410 -6.80 10.60 13.27
CA VAL A 410 -6.80 9.92 11.97
C VAL A 410 -6.07 10.75 10.90
N GLY A 411 -5.10 10.14 10.20
CA GLY A 411 -4.33 10.70 9.10
C GLY A 411 -4.83 10.24 7.73
N THR A 412 -5.31 11.17 6.89
CA THR A 412 -5.95 10.84 5.58
C THR A 412 -5.60 11.80 4.45
N GLN A 413 -4.82 12.85 4.71
CA GLN A 413 -4.60 13.88 3.71
C GLN A 413 -3.66 13.41 2.58
N LEU A 414 -4.15 13.52 1.34
CA LEU A 414 -3.33 13.33 0.15
C LEU A 414 -2.48 14.58 -0.13
N VAL A 415 -1.17 14.43 0.02
CA VAL A 415 -0.17 15.43 -0.37
C VAL A 415 0.64 14.94 -1.58
N GLU A 416 0.84 13.64 -1.65
CA GLU A 416 1.59 12.93 -2.68
C GLU A 416 0.68 12.53 -3.86
N ARG A 417 1.28 12.25 -5.02
CA ARG A 417 0.55 11.73 -6.18
C ARG A 417 0.14 10.27 -5.96
N LEU A 418 -0.99 9.89 -6.56
CA LEU A 418 -1.51 8.52 -6.53
C LEU A 418 -0.74 7.60 -7.48
N GLU A 419 -0.24 8.16 -8.59
CA GLU A 419 0.50 7.40 -9.59
C GLU A 419 1.88 7.02 -9.06
N TRP A 420 2.17 5.71 -9.09
CA TRP A 420 3.39 5.12 -8.50
C TRP A 420 4.69 5.72 -9.02
N ASP A 421 4.75 6.11 -10.29
CA ASP A 421 5.95 6.67 -10.90
C ASP A 421 6.01 8.20 -10.81
N GLN A 422 4.93 8.88 -10.44
CA GLN A 422 4.90 10.34 -10.33
C GLN A 422 5.02 10.86 -8.90
N THR A 423 5.11 9.97 -7.93
CA THR A 423 5.08 10.28 -6.49
C THR A 423 6.48 10.19 -5.87
N THR A 424 6.58 9.91 -4.57
CA THR A 424 7.87 9.64 -3.91
C THR A 424 8.62 8.45 -4.52
N SER A 425 9.95 8.59 -4.59
CA SER A 425 10.87 7.55 -5.05
C SER A 425 11.50 6.78 -3.91
N THR A 426 11.54 7.29 -2.69
CA THR A 426 12.23 6.62 -1.57
C THR A 426 11.28 5.86 -0.64
N HIS A 427 10.00 6.24 -0.60
CA HIS A 427 9.02 5.66 0.31
C HIS A 427 7.87 4.99 -0.44
N GLU A 428 7.08 4.20 0.27
CA GLU A 428 5.73 3.89 -0.18
C GLU A 428 4.96 5.20 -0.45
N PRO A 429 4.24 5.33 -1.57
CA PRO A 429 3.42 6.51 -1.79
C PRO A 429 2.38 6.70 -0.71
N GLN A 430 2.12 7.96 -0.34
CA GLN A 430 1.03 8.34 0.57
C GLN A 430 1.23 7.88 2.01
N VAL A 431 2.46 7.74 2.45
CA VAL A 431 2.76 7.57 3.89
C VAL A 431 3.06 8.90 4.55
N LEU A 432 3.67 9.85 3.83
CA LEU A 432 4.16 11.10 4.39
C LEU A 432 3.00 12.06 4.68
N GLY A 433 2.08 12.23 3.73
CA GLY A 433 0.92 13.13 3.89
C GLY A 433 0.00 12.70 5.03
N GLN A 434 -0.31 11.41 5.09
CA GLN A 434 -1.15 10.78 6.10
C GLN A 434 -0.54 10.89 7.49
N SER A 435 0.75 10.56 7.62
CA SER A 435 1.48 10.65 8.88
C SER A 435 1.56 12.09 9.39
N ALA A 436 1.91 13.04 8.52
CA ALA A 436 1.96 14.45 8.90
C ALA A 436 0.56 14.98 9.28
N HIS A 437 -0.50 14.57 8.59
CA HIS A 437 -1.89 14.92 8.94
C HIS A 437 -2.31 14.36 10.30
N LEU A 438 -1.97 13.11 10.61
CA LEU A 438 -2.28 12.49 11.91
C LEU A 438 -1.79 13.37 13.07
N TRP A 439 -0.54 13.82 13.01
CA TRP A 439 0.07 14.62 14.07
C TRP A 439 -0.49 16.03 14.21
N THR A 440 -1.18 16.57 13.20
CA THR A 440 -1.91 17.84 13.36
C THR A 440 -3.18 17.70 14.20
N ARG A 441 -3.63 16.47 14.46
CA ARG A 441 -4.94 16.17 15.06
C ARG A 441 -4.86 15.68 16.49
N THR A 442 -3.67 15.61 17.07
CA THR A 442 -3.44 15.22 18.46
C THR A 442 -2.26 15.98 19.06
N ASP A 443 -2.24 16.07 20.37
CA ASP A 443 -1.09 16.58 21.13
C ASP A 443 -0.06 15.48 21.42
N LEU A 444 -0.42 14.20 21.22
CA LEU A 444 0.52 13.07 21.31
C LEU A 444 1.59 13.14 20.23
N ARG A 445 2.76 12.58 20.55
CA ARG A 445 3.96 12.55 19.72
C ARG A 445 4.46 11.11 19.57
N PRO A 446 5.45 10.85 18.69
CA PRO A 446 5.97 9.51 18.46
C PRO A 446 6.38 8.79 19.77
N ASP A 447 6.96 9.51 20.72
CA ASP A 447 7.39 8.96 22.03
C ASP A 447 6.22 8.53 22.94
N ASP A 448 4.98 8.94 22.63
CA ASP A 448 3.78 8.55 23.38
C ASP A 448 3.15 7.24 22.85
N VAL A 449 3.74 6.62 21.81
CA VAL A 449 3.23 5.40 21.19
C VAL A 449 3.88 4.17 21.84
N ASP A 450 3.07 3.33 22.48
CA ASP A 450 3.55 2.13 23.16
C ASP A 450 3.70 0.92 22.23
N VAL A 451 2.92 0.87 21.13
CA VAL A 451 2.95 -0.22 20.16
C VAL A 451 2.60 0.27 18.77
N ALA A 452 3.36 -0.16 17.76
CA ALA A 452 3.17 0.23 16.37
C ALA A 452 2.71 -0.95 15.51
N LEU A 453 1.52 -0.82 14.92
CA LEU A 453 0.90 -1.81 14.05
C LEU A 453 0.99 -1.30 12.61
N LEU A 454 2.17 -1.44 12.03
CA LEU A 454 2.54 -0.81 10.75
C LEU A 454 2.35 -1.78 9.59
N TYR A 455 1.78 -1.25 8.50
CA TYR A 455 1.58 -1.99 7.27
C TYR A 455 2.90 -2.47 6.69
N ASP A 456 2.99 -3.79 6.55
CA ASP A 456 4.18 -4.54 6.16
C ASP A 456 3.86 -5.54 5.04
N GLY A 457 3.05 -5.13 4.05
CA GLY A 457 2.84 -5.94 2.82
C GLY A 457 4.18 -6.30 2.15
N PHE A 458 5.11 -5.36 2.22
CA PHE A 458 6.52 -5.57 2.01
C PHE A 458 7.34 -4.93 3.14
N THR A 459 8.55 -5.42 3.39
CA THR A 459 9.47 -4.88 4.40
C THR A 459 9.68 -3.36 4.28
N VAL A 460 9.77 -2.84 3.05
CA VAL A 460 9.93 -1.39 2.79
C VAL A 460 8.71 -0.56 3.22
N ASN A 461 7.49 -1.14 3.23
CA ASN A 461 6.31 -0.42 3.68
C ASN A 461 6.43 -0.09 5.16
N CYS A 462 6.81 -1.08 5.97
CA CYS A 462 7.01 -0.90 7.40
C CYS A 462 8.12 0.13 7.67
N LEU A 463 9.24 0.05 6.93
CA LEU A 463 10.31 1.06 7.00
C LEU A 463 9.77 2.46 6.69
N SER A 464 9.01 2.60 5.60
CA SER A 464 8.44 3.88 5.17
C SER A 464 7.53 4.48 6.25
N TRP A 465 6.72 3.66 6.92
CA TRP A 465 5.87 4.12 8.02
C TRP A 465 6.65 4.50 9.28
N ILE A 466 7.75 3.80 9.61
CA ILE A 466 8.62 4.14 10.74
C ILE A 466 9.15 5.57 10.58
N GLU A 467 9.71 5.88 9.41
CA GLU A 467 10.28 7.20 9.12
C GLU A 467 9.18 8.26 8.95
N ALA A 468 8.10 7.96 8.22
CA ALA A 468 7.03 8.92 7.95
C ALA A 468 6.28 9.38 9.21
N LEU A 469 6.09 8.47 10.17
CA LEU A 469 5.47 8.79 11.47
C LEU A 469 6.44 9.52 12.41
N GLY A 470 7.73 9.59 12.07
CA GLY A 470 8.73 10.35 12.82
C GLY A 470 9.27 9.61 14.05
N PHE A 471 9.23 8.28 14.07
CA PHE A 471 9.93 7.49 15.09
C PHE A 471 11.45 7.61 14.95
N CYS A 472 11.91 7.89 13.73
CA CYS A 472 13.25 8.39 13.42
C CYS A 472 13.16 9.43 12.28
N GLY A 473 14.27 10.10 11.96
CA GLY A 473 14.36 10.96 10.79
C GLY A 473 14.29 10.17 9.48
N ILE A 474 13.95 10.88 8.39
CA ILE A 474 13.96 10.32 7.04
C ILE A 474 15.38 9.86 6.68
N GLY A 475 15.52 8.60 6.27
CA GLY A 475 16.79 7.95 5.98
C GLY A 475 17.52 7.36 7.21
N GLU A 476 17.01 7.56 8.43
CA GLU A 476 17.66 7.13 9.67
C GLU A 476 17.21 5.73 10.13
N ALA A 477 16.32 5.05 9.40
CA ALA A 477 15.77 3.76 9.83
C ALA A 477 16.85 2.70 10.09
N LYS A 478 17.96 2.68 9.34
CA LYS A 478 19.05 1.70 9.57
C LYS A 478 19.59 1.76 11.00
N ASP A 479 19.88 2.97 11.46
CA ASP A 479 20.47 3.19 12.78
C ASP A 479 19.40 3.05 13.86
N PHE A 480 18.19 3.56 13.60
CA PHE A 480 17.06 3.43 14.51
C PHE A 480 16.68 1.96 14.78
N LEU A 481 16.70 1.08 13.78
CA LEU A 481 16.33 -0.32 13.97
C LEU A 481 17.30 -1.07 14.89
N ASP A 482 18.56 -0.63 15.02
CA ASP A 482 19.60 -1.20 15.90
C ASP A 482 19.64 -2.75 15.92
N GLY A 483 19.94 -3.38 14.79
CA GLY A 483 19.97 -4.85 14.75
C GLY A 483 18.58 -5.52 14.84
N GLY A 484 17.50 -4.74 14.78
CA GLY A 484 16.12 -5.19 15.03
C GLY A 484 15.72 -5.11 16.50
N LYS A 485 16.63 -4.71 17.38
CA LYS A 485 16.40 -4.64 18.83
C LYS A 485 15.35 -3.60 19.19
N ASN A 486 15.40 -2.43 18.55
CA ASN A 486 14.49 -1.34 18.90
C ASN A 486 13.04 -1.61 18.48
N ILE A 487 12.81 -2.52 17.53
CA ILE A 487 11.47 -2.91 17.08
C ILE A 487 10.95 -4.22 17.69
N ALA A 488 11.75 -4.88 18.52
CA ALA A 488 11.36 -6.06 19.27
C ALA A 488 10.26 -5.72 20.29
N ARG A 489 9.58 -6.75 20.83
CA ARG A 489 8.46 -6.55 21.79
C ARG A 489 8.86 -5.82 23.07
N ASP A 490 10.11 -5.95 23.47
CA ASP A 490 10.75 -5.28 24.61
C ASP A 490 11.68 -4.14 24.18
N GLY A 491 11.64 -3.77 22.89
CA GLY A 491 12.36 -2.66 22.31
C GLY A 491 11.70 -1.30 22.61
N VAL A 492 12.28 -0.25 22.03
CA VAL A 492 11.80 1.14 22.20
C VAL A 492 10.46 1.36 21.49
N LEU A 493 10.23 0.68 20.37
CA LEU A 493 9.00 0.74 19.59
C LEU A 493 8.56 -0.66 19.20
N PRO A 494 7.80 -1.39 20.04
CA PRO A 494 7.29 -2.71 19.69
C PRO A 494 6.49 -2.69 18.38
N VAL A 495 7.00 -3.33 17.32
CA VAL A 495 6.34 -3.37 16.00
C VAL A 495 5.64 -4.71 15.77
N ASN A 496 4.36 -4.65 15.38
CA ASN A 496 3.54 -5.78 14.95
C ASN A 496 3.69 -7.05 15.83
N PRO A 497 3.28 -7.04 17.11
CA PRO A 497 3.48 -8.18 18.02
C PRO A 497 2.76 -9.48 17.61
N HIS A 498 1.78 -9.40 16.70
CA HIS A 498 1.09 -10.55 16.09
C HIS A 498 1.86 -11.20 14.93
N GLY A 499 2.96 -10.57 14.49
CA GLY A 499 3.81 -11.01 13.39
C GLY A 499 3.53 -10.37 12.03
N GLY A 500 2.61 -9.40 11.96
CA GLY A 500 2.40 -8.60 10.75
C GLY A 500 1.98 -9.43 9.53
N GLN A 501 1.85 -8.80 8.38
CA GLN A 501 1.45 -9.46 7.13
C GLN A 501 2.57 -10.36 6.58
N LEU A 502 3.83 -10.11 6.94
CA LEU A 502 4.98 -10.95 6.60
C LEU A 502 4.95 -12.35 7.25
N SER A 503 4.10 -12.56 8.27
CA SER A 503 4.07 -13.83 9.01
C SER A 503 2.69 -14.31 9.44
N HIS A 504 1.83 -13.40 9.92
CA HIS A 504 0.47 -13.72 10.35
C HIS A 504 -0.41 -14.11 9.16
N GLY A 505 -0.27 -13.37 8.05
CA GLY A 505 -1.10 -13.50 6.85
C GLY A 505 -1.56 -12.13 6.36
N ARG A 506 -1.55 -11.91 5.05
CA ARG A 506 -1.94 -10.64 4.44
C ARG A 506 -3.45 -10.40 4.52
N THR A 507 -3.90 -9.85 5.63
CA THR A 507 -5.30 -9.44 5.85
C THR A 507 -5.57 -7.99 5.44
N HIS A 508 -4.71 -7.42 4.59
CA HIS A 508 -4.78 -6.04 4.09
C HIS A 508 -4.96 -5.05 5.24
N GLY A 509 -4.05 -5.06 6.23
CA GLY A 509 -4.08 -4.10 7.33
C GLY A 509 -5.20 -4.28 8.37
N MET A 510 -6.29 -5.02 8.10
CA MET A 510 -7.33 -5.22 9.12
C MET A 510 -6.87 -6.08 10.30
N GLY A 511 -5.95 -7.01 10.08
CA GLY A 511 -5.29 -7.73 11.17
C GLY A 511 -4.50 -6.80 12.10
N LEU A 512 -3.96 -5.70 11.58
CA LEU A 512 -3.24 -4.68 12.38
C LEU A 512 -4.21 -3.96 13.31
N VAL A 513 -5.40 -3.58 12.82
CA VAL A 513 -6.45 -2.96 13.63
C VAL A 513 -6.95 -3.91 14.71
N ARG A 514 -7.20 -5.18 14.36
CA ARG A 514 -7.59 -6.20 15.36
C ARG A 514 -6.52 -6.40 16.43
N GLU A 515 -5.24 -6.46 16.04
CA GLU A 515 -4.18 -6.62 17.02
C GLU A 515 -4.06 -5.39 17.93
N ALA A 516 -4.19 -4.17 17.40
CA ALA A 516 -4.22 -2.97 18.23
C ALA A 516 -5.36 -3.02 19.26
N ILE A 517 -6.56 -3.46 18.86
CA ILE A 517 -7.69 -3.64 19.80
C ILE A 517 -7.33 -4.67 20.88
N THR A 518 -6.76 -5.80 20.48
CA THR A 518 -6.35 -6.88 21.39
C THR A 518 -5.28 -6.40 22.39
N GLN A 519 -4.28 -5.67 21.92
CA GLN A 519 -3.17 -5.16 22.74
C GLN A 519 -3.65 -4.10 23.73
N LEU A 520 -4.46 -3.13 23.28
CA LEU A 520 -4.99 -2.06 24.13
C LEU A 520 -6.00 -2.55 25.17
N ARG A 521 -6.62 -3.71 24.95
CA ARG A 521 -7.46 -4.40 25.94
C ARG A 521 -6.69 -5.30 26.91
N GLY A 522 -5.39 -5.52 26.68
CA GLY A 522 -4.61 -6.45 27.50
C GLY A 522 -4.91 -7.94 27.22
N GLU A 523 -5.44 -8.26 26.05
CA GLU A 523 -5.97 -9.59 25.70
C GLU A 523 -5.02 -10.41 24.80
N ALA A 524 -3.80 -9.93 24.54
CA ALA A 524 -2.91 -10.53 23.53
C ALA A 524 -2.11 -11.75 24.01
N GLY A 525 -2.33 -12.21 25.25
CA GLY A 525 -1.68 -13.40 25.80
C GLY A 525 -0.15 -13.30 25.81
N ALA A 526 0.55 -14.31 25.29
CA ALA A 526 2.01 -14.38 25.34
C ALA A 526 2.73 -13.27 24.53
N ARG A 527 2.03 -12.60 23.61
CA ARG A 527 2.57 -11.49 22.79
C ARG A 527 2.15 -10.11 23.29
N GLN A 528 1.53 -10.02 24.46
CA GLN A 528 1.10 -8.76 25.06
C GLN A 528 2.28 -7.82 25.31
N ILE A 529 2.15 -6.58 24.84
CA ILE A 529 3.06 -5.49 25.18
C ILE A 529 2.64 -4.94 26.55
N THR A 530 3.59 -4.93 27.48
CA THR A 530 3.35 -4.55 28.87
C THR A 530 2.96 -3.07 28.94
N GLY A 531 1.79 -2.78 29.50
CA GLY A 531 1.36 -1.40 29.77
C GLY A 531 0.96 -0.60 28.53
N ALA A 532 0.74 -1.24 27.38
CA ALA A 532 0.34 -0.54 26.16
C ALA A 532 -1.00 0.21 26.34
N ARG A 533 -0.98 1.52 26.12
CA ARG A 533 -2.14 2.42 26.23
C ARG A 533 -2.38 3.22 24.96
N THR A 534 -1.37 3.38 24.11
CA THR A 534 -1.45 4.06 22.82
C THR A 534 -0.91 3.15 21.72
N ALA A 535 -1.68 2.98 20.65
CA ALA A 535 -1.28 2.20 19.49
C ALA A 535 -1.42 3.02 18.21
N VAL A 536 -0.41 3.05 17.36
CA VAL A 536 -0.55 3.57 15.99
C VAL A 536 -0.84 2.41 15.05
N VAL A 537 -1.78 2.58 14.12
CA VAL A 537 -2.14 1.58 13.12
C VAL A 537 -2.09 2.20 11.75
N SER A 538 -1.22 1.70 10.88
CA SER A 538 -1.16 2.15 9.49
C SER A 538 -1.82 1.17 8.53
N THR A 539 -2.36 1.72 7.45
CA THR A 539 -3.23 1.01 6.52
C THR A 539 -2.75 1.38 5.11
N GLY A 540 -1.82 0.58 4.59
CA GLY A 540 -1.05 0.87 3.37
C GLY A 540 -1.09 -0.27 2.35
N GLY A 541 -0.05 -0.35 1.51
CA GLY A 541 0.16 -1.35 0.47
C GLY A 541 -0.57 -1.09 -0.84
N LEU A 542 -1.55 -0.19 -0.82
CA LEU A 542 -2.38 0.25 -1.95
C LEU A 542 -2.66 1.75 -1.75
N THR A 543 -2.72 2.50 -2.84
CA THR A 543 -2.98 3.95 -2.85
C THR A 543 -4.46 4.21 -3.20
N PRO A 544 -5.25 4.96 -2.39
CA PRO A 544 -4.94 5.68 -1.15
C PRO A 544 -4.68 4.84 0.10
N SER A 545 -3.90 5.37 1.04
CA SER A 545 -3.60 4.80 2.38
C SER A 545 -4.18 5.68 3.52
N GLY A 546 -4.11 5.20 4.76
CA GLY A 546 -4.53 5.92 5.97
C GLY A 546 -3.81 5.45 7.24
N VAL A 547 -3.90 6.23 8.32
CA VAL A 547 -3.33 5.89 9.63
C VAL A 547 -4.23 6.35 10.78
N MET A 548 -4.27 5.59 11.87
CA MET A 548 -5.06 5.87 13.06
C MET A 548 -4.17 5.81 14.30
N LEU A 549 -4.41 6.71 15.26
CA LEU A 549 -3.87 6.63 16.60
C LEU A 549 -5.01 6.20 17.53
N LEU A 550 -4.83 5.08 18.20
CA LEU A 550 -5.82 4.44 19.07
C LEU A 550 -5.35 4.48 20.51
N ARG A 551 -6.30 4.54 21.45
CA ARG A 551 -6.02 4.57 22.89
C ARG A 551 -6.89 3.60 23.66
N ALA A 552 -6.32 3.02 24.71
CA ALA A 552 -7.08 2.30 25.71
C ALA A 552 -8.03 3.27 26.44
N ASP A 553 -9.19 2.76 26.86
CA ASP A 553 -10.12 3.49 27.73
C ASP A 553 -9.64 3.39 29.19
N GLY A 554 -9.25 4.53 29.78
CA GLY A 554 -8.82 4.62 31.19
C GLY A 554 -7.33 4.82 31.38
#